data_AF-A0A1F0ZPF7-F1
#
_entry.id   AF-A0A1F0ZPF7-F1
#
_cell.length_a   1.000
_cell.length_b   1.000
_cell.length_c   1.000
_cell.angle_alpha   90.00
_cell.angle_beta   90.00
_cell.angle_gamma   90.00
#
_symmetry.space_group_name_H-M   'P 1'
#
loop_
_entity.id
_entity.type
_entity.pdbx_description
1 polymer ?
#
loop_
_entity_poly.entity_id
_entity_poly.type
_entity_poly.pdbx_seq_one_letter_code
_entity_poly.pdbx_strand_id
1 'polypeptide(L)'
;MTINYAAKFDAKVDERFAKEALSTGIVNQDFDFTGVDTVKVYSIPTTAMNDYALTGNTRYGTAAELENNVQTLTLTKDRSFTFTIDKRSVQDTNGTMEAGKALARQLSEVVIPEVDKYRFGKVVAGADTDHVKTGAVTKNNAYEAVLDGQVKLTDALVPEEGRKLHVSPEFYKLIKLDPSFVKNSDLGQEVAFKGQVGAIDGLPVILTPTSRLPENVAFVIAHPIATTSPVKLEDYKIHDNPPGINGYLVEGRIRYDAFVLDSKKKAIYVHKTA
;
A
#
# COMPACT_ATOMS: atom_id res chain seq x y z
N MET A 1 3.44 -15.91 -30.56
CA MET A 1 2.34 -16.10 -29.59
C MET A 1 1.39 -17.13 -30.17
N THR A 2 1.09 -18.18 -29.42
CA THR A 2 0.17 -19.23 -29.87
C THR A 2 -1.23 -18.84 -29.40
N ILE A 3 -2.09 -18.38 -30.32
CA ILE A 3 -3.52 -18.24 -30.06
C ILE A 3 -4.11 -19.63 -30.30
N ASN A 4 -4.55 -20.29 -29.24
CA ASN A 4 -5.22 -21.58 -29.37
C ASN A 4 -6.62 -21.33 -29.94
N TYR A 5 -6.82 -21.72 -31.20
CA TYR A 5 -8.12 -21.65 -31.87
C TYR A 5 -8.99 -22.86 -31.49
N ALA A 6 -10.28 -22.59 -31.30
CA ALA A 6 -11.24 -23.33 -30.47
C ALA A 6 -11.35 -24.85 -30.66
N ALA A 7 -11.21 -25.59 -29.56
CA ALA A 7 -12.05 -26.75 -29.26
C ALA A 7 -12.97 -26.31 -28.12
N LYS A 8 -14.25 -26.04 -28.42
CA LYS A 8 -15.32 -25.58 -27.48
C LYS A 8 -14.76 -24.86 -26.24
N PHE A 9 -14.55 -23.55 -26.33
CA PHE A 9 -14.29 -22.75 -25.13
C PHE A 9 -15.48 -22.94 -24.18
N ASP A 10 -15.24 -23.60 -23.05
CA ASP A 10 -16.16 -23.61 -21.93
C ASP A 10 -16.35 -22.13 -21.53
N ALA A 11 -17.58 -21.72 -21.20
CA ALA A 11 -17.91 -20.30 -20.93
C ALA A 11 -17.14 -19.72 -19.72
N LYS A 12 -16.38 -20.56 -19.03
CA LYS A 12 -15.51 -20.21 -17.91
C LYS A 12 -14.09 -20.00 -18.45
N VAL A 13 -13.71 -18.74 -18.61
CA VAL A 13 -12.28 -18.39 -18.71
C VAL A 13 -11.65 -18.68 -17.36
N ASP A 14 -10.52 -19.38 -17.37
CA ASP A 14 -9.68 -19.54 -16.20
C ASP A 14 -8.94 -18.21 -15.92
N GLU A 15 -9.58 -17.36 -15.12
CA GLU A 15 -9.05 -16.04 -14.74
C GLU A 15 -7.98 -16.20 -13.64
N ARG A 16 -6.91 -15.40 -13.70
CA ARG A 16 -5.88 -15.47 -12.65
C ARG A 16 -6.48 -14.93 -11.36
N PHE A 17 -6.04 -15.46 -10.22
CA PHE A 17 -6.44 -14.94 -8.92
C PHE A 17 -6.08 -13.45 -8.80
N ALA A 18 -7.09 -12.58 -8.82
CA ALA A 18 -6.95 -11.16 -8.59
C ALA A 18 -7.45 -10.81 -7.19
N LYS A 19 -6.59 -10.15 -6.40
CA LYS A 19 -6.96 -9.59 -5.11
C LYS A 19 -7.14 -8.08 -5.29
N GLU A 20 -8.18 -7.52 -4.67
CA GLU A 20 -8.42 -6.07 -4.68
C GLU A 20 -7.23 -5.29 -4.10
N ALA A 21 -7.26 -3.95 -4.24
CA ALA A 21 -6.20 -3.08 -3.78
C ALA A 21 -6.00 -3.20 -2.26
N LEU A 22 -4.80 -3.61 -1.83
CA LEU A 22 -4.47 -3.77 -0.42
C LEU A 22 -3.84 -2.51 0.17
N SER A 23 -3.23 -1.67 -0.66
CA SER A 23 -2.52 -0.47 -0.21
C SER A 23 -3.45 0.68 0.20
N THR A 24 -4.71 0.69 -0.24
CA THR A 24 -5.67 1.79 0.04
C THR A 24 -5.87 2.02 1.53
N GLY A 25 -5.63 0.99 2.35
CA GLY A 25 -5.78 1.11 3.78
C GLY A 25 -4.68 1.92 4.49
N ILE A 26 -3.49 2.03 3.89
CA ILE A 26 -2.27 2.62 4.49
C ILE A 26 -1.82 3.90 3.81
N VAL A 27 -2.61 4.40 2.85
CA VAL A 27 -2.36 5.67 2.16
C VAL A 27 -3.56 6.60 2.34
N ASN A 28 -3.31 7.90 2.30
CA ASN A 28 -4.34 8.94 2.29
C ASN A 28 -4.35 9.71 0.97
N GLN A 29 -5.33 10.59 0.81
CA GLN A 29 -5.43 11.53 -0.30
C GLN A 29 -5.32 12.99 0.17
N ASP A 30 -4.62 13.22 1.28
CA ASP A 30 -4.48 14.55 1.90
C ASP A 30 -3.38 15.35 1.18
N PHE A 31 -3.67 15.79 -0.04
CA PHE A 31 -2.75 16.56 -0.86
C PHE A 31 -3.47 17.57 -1.75
N ASP A 32 -2.81 18.70 -1.99
CA ASP A 32 -3.22 19.68 -2.99
C ASP A 32 -2.24 19.70 -4.16
N PHE A 33 -2.77 19.58 -5.38
CA PHE A 33 -1.97 19.78 -6.59
C PHE A 33 -1.65 21.25 -6.76
N THR A 34 -0.36 21.60 -6.74
CA THR A 34 0.10 22.95 -7.08
C THR A 34 0.84 22.88 -8.42
N GLY A 35 0.14 23.28 -9.49
CA GLY A 35 0.67 23.21 -10.86
C GLY A 35 0.52 21.85 -11.54
N VAL A 36 1.41 21.56 -12.49
CA VAL A 36 1.22 20.44 -13.44
C VAL A 36 1.69 19.10 -12.90
N ASP A 37 2.80 19.01 -12.18
CA ASP A 37 3.32 17.71 -11.72
C ASP A 37 3.77 17.71 -10.25
N THR A 38 3.40 18.74 -9.50
CA THR A 38 3.94 18.98 -8.16
C THR A 38 2.85 19.01 -7.10
N VAL A 39 3.06 18.24 -6.05
CA VAL A 39 2.28 18.26 -4.82
C VAL A 39 3.14 18.94 -3.76
N LYS A 40 2.59 19.95 -3.09
CA LYS A 40 3.24 20.59 -1.95
C LYS A 40 2.54 20.15 -0.67
N VAL A 41 3.32 19.67 0.28
CA VAL A 41 2.82 19.42 1.63
C VAL A 41 3.54 20.38 2.57
N TYR A 42 2.74 21.18 3.28
CA TYR A 42 3.24 22.13 4.26
C TYR A 42 3.37 21.43 5.61
N SER A 43 4.53 21.57 6.25
CA SER A 43 4.71 21.19 7.65
C SER A 43 5.20 22.40 8.45
N ILE A 44 4.59 22.58 9.61
CA ILE A 44 4.90 23.65 10.55
C ILE A 44 5.51 22.97 11.79
N PRO A 45 6.83 23.09 12.03
CA PRO A 45 7.47 22.50 13.20
C PRO A 45 7.05 23.24 14.48
N THR A 46 7.04 22.56 15.63
CA THR A 46 6.81 23.20 16.93
C THR A 46 8.12 23.69 17.55
N THR A 47 8.03 24.73 18.39
CA THR A 47 9.17 25.21 19.18
C THR A 47 9.22 24.50 20.55
N ALA A 48 10.42 24.38 21.11
CA ALA A 48 10.60 23.78 22.43
C ALA A 48 9.98 24.63 23.54
N MET A 49 9.42 23.97 24.56
CA MET A 49 8.86 24.65 25.72
C MET A 49 10.01 25.10 26.64
N ASN A 50 10.01 26.37 27.03
CA ASN A 50 10.99 26.93 27.96
C ASN A 50 10.33 27.21 29.32
N ASP A 51 11.13 27.15 30.39
CA ASP A 51 10.68 27.53 31.72
C ASP A 51 10.35 29.03 31.78
N TYR A 52 9.20 29.35 32.37
CA TYR A 52 8.74 30.72 32.49
C TYR A 52 9.49 31.48 33.60
N ALA A 53 10.13 32.59 33.25
CA ALA A 53 10.79 33.45 34.22
C ALA A 53 9.80 34.46 34.82
N LEU A 54 9.68 34.46 36.16
CA LEU A 54 8.79 35.36 36.91
C LEU A 54 9.26 36.84 36.92
N THR A 55 10.49 37.11 36.48
CA THR A 55 11.10 38.44 36.42
C THR A 55 11.90 38.63 35.12
N GLY A 56 12.09 39.88 34.68
CA GLY A 56 12.72 40.21 33.39
C GLY A 56 11.73 40.48 32.24
N ASN A 57 12.27 40.91 31.08
CA ASN A 57 11.49 41.24 29.88
C ASN A 57 11.23 40.03 28.96
N THR A 58 12.09 39.01 28.96
CA THR A 58 11.97 37.77 28.18
C THR A 58 11.44 36.62 29.04
N ARG A 59 10.25 36.80 29.59
CA ARG A 59 9.65 35.85 30.55
C ARG A 59 9.33 34.48 29.96
N TYR A 60 9.11 34.40 28.65
CA TYR A 60 8.79 33.18 27.91
C TYR A 60 9.99 32.60 27.14
N GLY A 61 11.20 33.14 27.35
CA GLY A 61 12.40 32.82 26.57
C GLY A 61 12.61 33.71 25.34
N THR A 62 13.54 33.32 24.46
CA THR A 62 13.81 34.01 23.19
C THR A 62 12.78 33.57 22.14
N ALA A 63 12.03 34.52 21.58
CA ALA A 63 11.09 34.23 20.50
C ALA A 63 11.86 33.78 19.25
N ALA A 64 11.67 32.53 18.84
CA ALA A 64 12.12 32.02 17.55
C ALA A 64 10.96 32.08 16.56
N GLU A 65 11.24 32.48 15.32
CA GLU A 65 10.27 32.44 14.23
C GLU A 65 10.02 30.97 13.83
N LEU A 66 8.76 30.57 13.69
CA LEU A 66 8.45 29.24 13.16
C LEU A 66 8.72 29.23 11.65
N GLU A 67 9.79 28.56 11.24
CA GLU A 67 10.09 28.34 9.82
C GLU A 67 9.11 27.31 9.24
N ASN A 68 8.44 27.65 8.14
CA ASN A 68 7.61 26.70 7.40
C ASN A 68 8.48 25.84 6.49
N ASN A 69 8.39 24.52 6.61
CA ASN A 69 9.07 23.60 5.71
C ASN A 69 8.11 23.15 4.60
N VAL A 70 8.56 23.20 3.35
CA VAL A 70 7.75 22.85 2.17
C VAL A 70 8.35 21.61 1.52
N GLN A 71 7.71 20.47 1.71
CA GLN A 71 8.08 19.25 1.00
C GLN A 71 7.47 19.33 -0.41
N THR A 72 8.33 19.51 -1.42
CA THR A 72 7.93 19.55 -2.83
C THR A 72 8.07 18.15 -3.42
N LEU A 73 6.94 17.54 -3.78
CA LEU A 73 6.85 16.16 -4.23
C LEU A 73 6.42 16.13 -5.70
N THR A 74 7.25 15.59 -6.58
CA THR A 74 6.98 15.55 -8.03
C THR A 74 6.51 14.16 -8.44
N LEU A 75 5.44 14.07 -9.23
CA LEU A 75 4.96 12.78 -9.76
C LEU A 75 5.96 12.22 -10.77
N THR A 76 6.41 10.99 -10.53
CA THR A 76 7.41 10.31 -11.35
C THR A 76 6.86 9.13 -12.15
N LYS A 77 5.74 8.52 -11.73
CA LYS A 77 5.17 7.37 -12.46
C LYS A 77 4.10 7.81 -13.45
N ASP A 78 4.39 7.50 -14.70
CA ASP A 78 3.47 7.59 -15.83
C ASP A 78 3.53 6.25 -16.56
N ARG A 79 2.49 5.43 -16.38
CA ARG A 79 2.42 4.05 -16.89
C ARG A 79 1.26 3.93 -17.86
N SER A 80 1.43 3.10 -18.88
CA SER A 80 0.38 2.81 -19.85
C SER A 80 0.39 1.34 -20.26
N PHE A 81 -0.75 0.88 -20.78
CA PHE A 81 -0.89 -0.40 -21.44
C PHE A 81 -1.74 -0.25 -22.70
N THR A 82 -1.50 -1.11 -23.67
CA THR A 82 -2.29 -1.19 -24.90
C THR A 82 -2.37 -2.63 -25.36
N PHE A 83 -3.54 -3.05 -25.80
CA PHE A 83 -3.73 -4.36 -26.43
C PHE A 83 -4.86 -4.31 -27.47
N THR A 84 -4.75 -5.18 -28.47
CA THR A 84 -5.71 -5.30 -29.56
C THR A 84 -6.47 -6.61 -29.45
N ILE A 85 -7.77 -6.59 -29.75
CA ILE A 85 -8.60 -7.78 -29.89
C ILE A 85 -9.14 -7.81 -31.31
N ASP A 86 -8.74 -8.82 -32.09
CA ASP A 86 -9.22 -9.00 -33.46
C ASP A 86 -10.70 -9.43 -33.49
N LYS A 87 -11.45 -8.91 -34.47
CA LYS A 87 -12.89 -9.17 -34.61
C LYS A 87 -13.22 -10.63 -34.88
N ARG A 88 -12.35 -11.37 -35.59
CA ARG A 88 -12.49 -12.82 -35.79
C ARG A 88 -12.40 -13.54 -34.46
N SER A 89 -11.46 -13.14 -33.60
CA SER A 89 -11.33 -13.72 -32.26
C SER A 89 -12.54 -13.42 -31.37
N VAL A 90 -13.17 -12.24 -31.48
CA VAL A 90 -14.41 -11.94 -30.74
C VAL A 90 -15.58 -12.82 -31.21
N GLN A 91 -15.74 -13.00 -32.52
CA GLN A 91 -16.80 -13.81 -33.10
C GLN A 91 -16.60 -15.31 -32.80
N ASP A 92 -15.37 -15.81 -32.90
CA ASP A 92 -15.03 -17.21 -32.65
C ASP A 92 -15.07 -17.58 -31.14
N THR A 93 -15.08 -16.59 -30.24
CA THR A 93 -15.14 -16.78 -28.77
C THR A 93 -16.47 -16.41 -28.12
N ASN A 94 -17.51 -16.11 -28.92
CA ASN A 94 -18.89 -15.89 -28.45
C ASN A 94 -19.03 -14.91 -27.26
N GLY A 95 -18.28 -13.80 -27.27
CA GLY A 95 -18.34 -12.77 -26.22
C GLY A 95 -17.40 -12.98 -25.02
N THR A 96 -16.58 -14.04 -25.02
CA THR A 96 -15.59 -14.27 -23.96
C THR A 96 -14.42 -13.29 -24.01
N MET A 97 -14.11 -12.74 -25.20
CA MET A 97 -13.13 -11.67 -25.42
C MET A 97 -13.77 -10.28 -25.53
N GLU A 98 -14.81 -9.99 -24.73
CA GLU A 98 -15.36 -8.64 -24.64
C GLU A 98 -14.29 -7.66 -24.14
N ALA A 99 -14.10 -6.57 -24.87
CA ALA A 99 -13.08 -5.55 -24.58
C ALA A 99 -13.20 -4.98 -23.16
N GLY A 100 -14.43 -4.81 -22.64
CA GLY A 100 -14.67 -4.36 -21.27
C GLY A 100 -14.24 -5.36 -20.20
N LYS A 101 -14.48 -6.66 -20.41
CA LYS A 101 -14.02 -7.72 -19.49
C LYS A 101 -12.50 -7.88 -19.55
N ALA A 102 -11.92 -7.78 -20.74
CA ALA A 102 -10.47 -7.78 -20.91
C ALA A 102 -9.80 -6.58 -20.20
N LEU A 103 -10.40 -5.39 -20.29
CA LEU A 103 -9.96 -4.22 -19.54
C LEU A 103 -10.05 -4.44 -18.02
N ALA A 104 -11.17 -4.97 -17.53
CA ALA A 104 -11.35 -5.27 -16.10
C ALA A 104 -10.28 -6.26 -15.59
N ARG A 105 -9.94 -7.29 -16.37
CA ARG A 105 -8.85 -8.24 -16.06
C ARG A 105 -7.49 -7.55 -16.05
N GLN A 106 -7.21 -6.70 -17.04
CA GLN A 106 -5.95 -5.94 -17.07
C GLN A 106 -5.80 -5.05 -15.84
N LEU A 107 -6.90 -4.43 -15.40
CA LEU A 107 -6.92 -3.62 -14.18
C LEU A 107 -6.65 -4.47 -12.94
N SER A 108 -7.37 -5.58 -12.77
CA SER A 108 -7.31 -6.41 -11.57
C SER A 108 -6.03 -7.24 -11.45
N GLU A 109 -5.48 -7.71 -12.57
CA GLU A 109 -4.33 -8.63 -12.60
C GLU A 109 -2.97 -7.94 -12.77
N VAL A 110 -2.93 -6.74 -13.35
CA VAL A 110 -1.67 -6.05 -13.69
C VAL A 110 -1.58 -4.69 -13.03
N VAL A 111 -2.56 -3.82 -13.28
CA VAL A 111 -2.50 -2.42 -12.81
C VAL A 111 -2.55 -2.34 -11.29
N ILE A 112 -3.56 -2.93 -10.65
CA ILE A 112 -3.72 -2.87 -9.19
C ILE A 112 -2.50 -3.46 -8.47
N PRO A 113 -1.98 -4.65 -8.83
CA PRO A 113 -0.76 -5.19 -8.25
C PRO A 113 0.48 -4.31 -8.45
N GLU A 114 0.64 -3.66 -9.61
CA GLU A 114 1.77 -2.77 -9.89
C GLU A 114 1.73 -1.53 -8.98
N VAL A 115 0.56 -0.88 -8.89
CA VAL A 115 0.34 0.29 -8.02
C VAL A 115 0.55 -0.07 -6.55
N ASP A 116 0.00 -1.19 -6.09
CA ASP A 116 0.18 -1.69 -4.72
C ASP A 116 1.66 -1.93 -4.42
N LYS A 117 2.37 -2.65 -5.29
CA LYS A 117 3.81 -2.94 -5.11
C LYS A 117 4.62 -1.66 -5.01
N TYR A 118 4.30 -0.68 -5.85
CA TYR A 118 4.97 0.62 -5.81
C TYR A 118 4.71 1.36 -4.49
N ARG A 119 3.45 1.41 -4.03
CA ARG A 119 3.08 2.03 -2.76
C ARG A 119 3.77 1.36 -1.57
N PHE A 120 3.72 0.03 -1.46
CA PHE A 120 4.44 -0.69 -0.40
C PHE A 120 5.95 -0.44 -0.46
N GLY A 121 6.54 -0.41 -1.65
CA GLY A 121 7.94 -0.05 -1.83
C GLY A 121 8.28 1.34 -1.30
N LYS A 122 7.45 2.34 -1.59
CA LYS A 122 7.63 3.70 -1.09
C LYS A 122 7.42 3.83 0.42
N VAL A 123 6.41 3.16 0.96
CA VAL A 123 6.13 3.10 2.41
C VAL A 123 7.32 2.51 3.15
N VAL A 124 7.84 1.36 2.70
CA VAL A 124 8.98 0.69 3.32
C VAL A 124 10.27 1.50 3.18
N ALA A 125 10.50 2.13 2.02
CA ALA A 125 11.69 2.94 1.80
C ALA A 125 11.65 4.29 2.53
N GLY A 126 10.46 4.82 2.80
CA GLY A 126 10.26 6.10 3.49
C GLY A 126 10.10 5.97 5.01
N ALA A 127 10.12 4.76 5.56
CA ALA A 127 10.10 4.54 7.02
C ALA A 127 11.34 5.16 7.68
N ASP A 128 11.18 5.67 8.90
CA ASP A 128 12.32 6.17 9.67
C ASP A 128 13.28 5.03 10.03
N THR A 129 14.60 5.30 9.99
CA THR A 129 15.62 4.27 10.27
C THR A 129 15.47 3.64 11.65
N ASP A 130 15.00 4.41 12.64
CA ASP A 130 14.79 3.93 14.01
C ASP A 130 13.55 3.03 14.13
N HIS A 131 12.68 3.04 13.12
CA HIS A 131 11.47 2.25 13.01
C HIS A 131 11.62 1.08 12.01
N VAL A 132 12.85 0.82 11.54
CA VAL A 132 13.20 -0.33 10.71
C VAL A 132 14.00 -1.31 11.55
N LYS A 133 13.37 -2.42 11.96
CA LYS A 133 14.04 -3.53 12.65
C LYS A 133 14.38 -4.62 11.64
N THR A 134 15.62 -5.12 11.69
CA THR A 134 16.02 -6.30 10.90
C THR A 134 16.33 -7.43 11.86
N GLY A 135 15.72 -8.59 11.65
CA GLY A 135 15.93 -9.74 12.52
C GLY A 135 15.27 -11.00 11.99
N ALA A 136 15.74 -12.15 12.48
CA ALA A 136 15.11 -13.43 12.17
C ALA A 136 13.78 -13.55 12.94
N VAL A 137 12.68 -13.72 12.21
CA VAL A 137 11.40 -14.07 12.81
C VAL A 137 11.28 -15.59 12.87
N THR A 138 10.96 -16.09 14.06
CA THR A 138 10.69 -17.48 14.35
C THR A 138 9.31 -17.62 15.01
N LYS A 139 8.83 -18.85 15.14
CA LYS A 139 7.57 -19.16 15.83
C LYS A 139 7.54 -18.73 17.31
N ASN A 140 8.66 -18.39 17.93
CA ASN A 140 8.70 -18.02 19.35
C ASN A 140 8.71 -16.51 19.58
N ASN A 141 9.00 -15.71 18.54
CA ASN A 141 9.19 -14.25 18.65
C ASN A 141 8.28 -13.46 17.71
N ALA A 142 7.44 -14.13 16.91
CA ALA A 142 6.62 -13.46 15.90
C ALA A 142 5.62 -12.50 16.55
N TYR A 143 5.01 -12.90 17.67
CA TYR A 143 4.10 -12.05 18.41
C TYR A 143 4.82 -10.86 19.08
N GLU A 144 5.94 -11.13 19.75
CA GLU A 144 6.76 -10.11 20.41
C GLU A 144 7.28 -9.05 19.42
N ALA A 145 7.68 -9.46 18.21
CA ALA A 145 8.12 -8.54 17.18
C ALA A 145 7.04 -7.53 16.74
N VAL A 146 5.76 -7.93 16.73
CA VAL A 146 4.63 -7.04 16.44
C VAL A 146 4.42 -6.05 17.60
N LEU A 147 4.49 -6.54 18.84
CA LEU A 147 4.38 -5.71 20.04
C LEU A 147 5.50 -4.67 20.12
N ASP A 148 6.74 -5.04 19.81
CA ASP A 148 7.86 -4.09 19.71
C ASP A 148 7.55 -2.96 18.72
N GLY A 149 6.93 -3.30 17.59
CA GLY A 149 6.48 -2.32 16.61
C GLY A 149 5.39 -1.40 17.15
N GLN A 150 4.43 -1.94 17.89
CA GLN A 150 3.38 -1.16 18.56
C GLN A 150 3.98 -0.17 19.57
N VAL A 151 4.90 -0.63 20.42
CA VAL A 151 5.58 0.21 21.41
C VAL A 151 6.32 1.35 20.73
N LYS A 152 7.07 1.07 19.65
CA LYS A 152 7.77 2.12 18.90
C LYS A 152 6.85 3.16 18.29
N LEU A 153 5.68 2.75 17.79
CA LEU A 153 4.69 3.67 17.24
C LEU A 153 4.02 4.51 18.35
N THR A 154 3.74 3.90 19.50
CA THR A 154 3.13 4.58 20.64
C THR A 154 4.10 5.55 21.31
N ASP A 155 5.38 5.19 21.45
CA ASP A 155 6.46 6.10 21.90
C ASP A 155 6.61 7.32 20.98
N ALA A 156 6.33 7.14 19.69
CA ALA A 156 6.33 8.22 18.70
C ALA A 156 5.01 9.02 18.65
N LEU A 157 4.08 8.78 19.58
CA LEU A 157 2.77 9.44 19.69
C LEU A 157 1.89 9.29 18.44
N VAL A 158 2.06 8.19 17.70
CA VAL A 158 1.23 7.88 16.53
C VAL A 158 -0.16 7.42 17.03
N PRO A 159 -1.27 7.89 16.44
CA PRO A 159 -2.60 7.40 16.82
C PRO A 159 -2.71 5.88 16.74
N GLU A 160 -3.38 5.25 17.70
CA GLU A 160 -3.62 3.80 17.73
C GLU A 160 -4.72 3.40 16.74
N GLU A 161 -5.77 4.21 16.63
CA GLU A 161 -6.84 4.02 15.68
C GLU A 161 -6.33 4.20 14.25
N GLY A 162 -6.67 3.27 13.34
CA GLY A 162 -6.31 3.36 11.93
C GLY A 162 -4.95 2.77 11.55
N ARG A 163 -4.15 2.31 12.52
CA ARG A 163 -2.95 1.50 12.24
C ARG A 163 -3.35 0.18 11.56
N LYS A 164 -2.64 -0.21 10.51
CA LYS A 164 -2.89 -1.49 9.81
C LYS A 164 -1.62 -2.32 9.72
N LEU A 165 -1.77 -3.62 9.96
CA LEU A 165 -0.66 -4.58 9.93
C LEU A 165 -0.71 -5.38 8.64
N HIS A 166 0.21 -5.09 7.72
CA HIS A 166 0.42 -5.88 6.51
C HIS A 166 1.46 -6.96 6.76
N VAL A 167 1.06 -8.22 6.59
CA VAL A 167 1.92 -9.38 6.84
C VAL A 167 2.20 -10.16 5.57
N SER A 168 3.43 -10.63 5.44
CA SER A 168 3.76 -11.66 4.45
C SER A 168 3.11 -13.00 4.82
N PRO A 169 2.86 -13.90 3.86
CA PRO A 169 2.26 -15.21 4.14
C PRO A 169 3.15 -16.08 5.04
N GLU A 170 4.47 -15.94 4.93
CA GLU A 170 5.44 -16.66 5.77
C GLU A 170 5.36 -16.18 7.22
N PHE A 171 5.35 -14.87 7.45
CA PHE A 171 5.18 -14.30 8.78
C PHE A 171 3.81 -14.65 9.38
N TYR A 172 2.76 -14.62 8.57
CA TYR A 172 1.41 -15.00 8.98
C TYR A 172 1.32 -16.46 9.46
N LYS A 173 2.06 -17.37 8.81
CA LYS A 173 2.22 -18.75 9.28
C LYS A 173 2.94 -18.81 10.62
N LEU A 174 4.01 -18.03 10.80
CA LEU A 174 4.79 -18.01 12.05
C LEU A 174 3.96 -17.49 13.23
N ILE A 175 3.16 -16.44 13.04
CA ILE A 175 2.23 -15.94 14.08
C ILE A 175 1.25 -17.02 14.53
N LYS A 176 0.66 -17.77 13.58
CA LYS A 176 -0.30 -18.83 13.93
C LYS A 176 0.33 -19.99 14.70
N LEU A 177 1.63 -20.21 14.53
CA LEU A 177 2.39 -21.24 15.22
C LEU A 177 2.96 -20.74 16.56
N ASP A 178 2.80 -19.45 16.88
CA ASP A 178 3.35 -18.86 18.08
C ASP A 178 2.52 -19.24 19.31
N PRO A 179 3.11 -19.97 20.27
CA PRO A 179 2.38 -20.40 21.46
C PRO A 179 1.96 -19.22 22.35
N SER A 180 2.66 -18.09 22.31
CA SER A 180 2.29 -16.87 23.04
C SER A 180 1.04 -16.24 22.44
N PHE A 181 0.94 -16.24 21.10
CA PHE A 181 -0.26 -15.77 20.41
C PHE A 181 -1.47 -16.67 20.70
N VAL A 182 -1.30 -18.00 20.65
CA VAL A 182 -2.37 -18.98 20.91
C VAL A 182 -2.84 -18.95 22.37
N LYS A 183 -1.94 -18.71 23.33
CA LYS A 183 -2.28 -18.67 24.77
C LYS A 183 -2.91 -17.35 25.21
N ASN A 184 -2.46 -16.22 24.67
CA ASN A 184 -2.94 -14.89 25.08
C ASN A 184 -4.17 -14.43 24.30
N SER A 185 -4.60 -15.18 23.29
CA SER A 185 -5.81 -14.87 22.56
C SER A 185 -7.04 -15.51 23.23
N ASP A 186 -7.98 -14.69 23.72
CA ASP A 186 -9.39 -15.09 23.90
C ASP A 186 -10.01 -15.55 22.56
N LEU A 187 -9.34 -15.23 21.43
CA LEU A 187 -9.58 -15.72 20.07
C LEU A 187 -9.00 -17.11 19.77
N GLY A 188 -8.41 -17.82 20.75
CA GLY A 188 -7.92 -19.18 20.54
C GLY A 188 -9.03 -20.12 20.06
N GLN A 189 -10.29 -19.83 20.43
CA GLN A 189 -11.46 -20.49 19.88
C GLN A 189 -11.83 -20.00 18.46
N GLU A 190 -11.90 -18.69 18.19
CA GLU A 190 -12.28 -18.19 16.85
C GLU A 190 -11.23 -18.46 15.75
N VAL A 191 -9.93 -18.35 16.06
CA VAL A 191 -8.85 -18.72 15.14
C VAL A 191 -8.84 -20.23 14.91
N ALA A 192 -9.15 -21.04 15.93
CA ALA A 192 -9.35 -22.48 15.76
C ALA A 192 -10.58 -22.81 14.91
N PHE A 193 -11.64 -21.99 14.94
CA PHE A 193 -12.87 -22.20 14.16
C PHE A 193 -12.79 -21.71 12.70
N LYS A 194 -12.14 -20.57 12.41
CA LYS A 194 -12.09 -19.96 11.06
C LYS A 194 -10.70 -19.99 10.41
N GLY A 195 -9.65 -20.30 11.16
CA GLY A 195 -8.27 -20.34 10.66
C GLY A 195 -7.72 -18.98 10.21
N GLN A 196 -8.39 -17.86 10.52
CA GLN A 196 -8.00 -16.50 10.14
C GLN A 196 -7.72 -15.66 11.37
N VAL A 197 -6.63 -14.90 11.35
CA VAL A 197 -6.31 -13.90 12.38
C VAL A 197 -6.88 -12.57 11.88
N GLY A 198 -7.97 -12.12 12.50
CA GLY A 198 -8.65 -10.87 12.12
C GLY A 198 -7.93 -9.62 12.63
N ALA A 199 -7.40 -9.68 13.85
CA ALA A 199 -6.60 -8.61 14.45
C ALA A 199 -5.55 -9.17 15.41
N ILE A 200 -4.44 -8.47 15.57
CA ILE A 200 -3.41 -8.72 16.59
C ILE A 200 -3.29 -7.45 17.41
N ASP A 201 -3.64 -7.51 18.69
CA ASP A 201 -3.49 -6.37 19.60
C ASP A 201 -4.16 -5.08 19.07
N GLY A 202 -5.41 -5.22 18.62
CA GLY A 202 -6.20 -4.13 18.02
C GLY A 202 -5.83 -3.77 16.56
N LEU A 203 -4.72 -4.29 16.01
CA LEU A 203 -4.32 -4.06 14.63
C LEU A 203 -5.02 -5.02 13.67
N PRO A 204 -5.83 -4.55 12.70
CA PRO A 204 -6.38 -5.41 11.66
C PRO A 204 -5.24 -6.00 10.82
N VAL A 205 -5.23 -7.33 10.69
CA VAL A 205 -4.19 -8.07 9.94
C VAL A 205 -4.61 -8.22 8.48
N ILE A 206 -3.80 -7.70 7.58
CA ILE A 206 -4.01 -7.79 6.14
C ILE A 206 -2.95 -8.70 5.54
N LEU A 207 -3.38 -9.90 5.14
CA LEU A 207 -2.53 -10.85 4.43
C LEU A 207 -2.16 -10.28 3.05
N THR A 208 -0.89 -9.95 2.88
CA THR A 208 -0.37 -9.34 1.65
C THR A 208 0.51 -10.35 0.93
N PRO A 209 0.23 -10.68 -0.35
CA PRO A 209 1.05 -11.61 -1.10
C PRO A 209 2.50 -11.15 -1.18
N THR A 210 3.45 -12.09 -1.12
CA THR A 210 4.89 -11.81 -1.20
C THR A 210 5.26 -11.10 -2.52
N SER A 211 4.47 -11.28 -3.58
CA SER A 211 4.66 -10.60 -4.86
C SER A 211 4.42 -9.08 -4.82
N ARG A 212 3.63 -8.60 -3.84
CA ARG A 212 3.31 -7.17 -3.64
C ARG A 212 4.17 -6.51 -2.56
N LEU A 213 4.70 -7.27 -1.61
CA LEU A 213 5.64 -6.74 -0.61
C LEU A 213 7.06 -6.63 -1.19
N PRO A 214 7.87 -5.66 -0.73
CA PRO A 214 9.28 -5.61 -1.05
C PRO A 214 10.02 -6.85 -0.52
N GLU A 215 11.14 -7.18 -1.16
CA GLU A 215 11.99 -8.30 -0.73
C GLU A 215 12.47 -8.12 0.73
N ASN A 216 12.58 -9.23 1.44
CA ASN A 216 13.06 -9.29 2.82
C ASN A 216 12.21 -8.49 3.83
N VAL A 217 10.92 -8.32 3.58
CA VAL A 217 9.99 -7.68 4.54
C VAL A 217 9.06 -8.73 5.14
N ALA A 218 9.16 -8.93 6.46
CA ALA A 218 8.29 -9.84 7.20
C ALA A 218 6.88 -9.26 7.35
N PHE A 219 6.81 -8.02 7.84
CA PHE A 219 5.58 -7.26 8.03
C PHE A 219 5.84 -5.76 8.09
N VAL A 220 4.78 -4.99 7.87
CA VAL A 220 4.76 -3.52 7.94
C VAL A 220 3.55 -3.10 8.77
N ILE A 221 3.76 -2.23 9.76
CA ILE A 221 2.67 -1.51 10.44
C ILE A 221 2.71 -0.09 9.92
N ALA A 222 1.61 0.38 9.34
CA ALA A 222 1.53 1.74 8.83
C ALA A 222 0.19 2.37 9.19
N HIS A 223 0.24 3.66 9.53
CA HIS A 223 -0.94 4.50 9.66
C HIS A 223 -1.14 5.30 8.35
N PRO A 224 -2.38 5.40 7.81
CA PRO A 224 -2.64 6.08 6.54
C PRO A 224 -2.20 7.54 6.50
N ILE A 225 -2.10 8.21 7.64
CA ILE A 225 -1.59 9.59 7.76
C ILE A 225 -0.13 9.77 7.26
N ALA A 226 0.66 8.69 7.21
CA ALA A 226 2.08 8.76 6.90
C ALA A 226 2.36 8.94 5.41
N THR A 227 1.49 8.39 4.55
CA THR A 227 1.75 8.27 3.12
C THR A 227 0.60 8.86 2.31
N THR A 228 0.89 9.86 1.49
CA THR A 228 -0.04 10.41 0.50
C THR A 228 0.18 9.68 -0.83
N SER A 229 -0.89 9.28 -1.52
CA SER A 229 -0.77 8.66 -2.86
C SER A 229 -1.61 9.41 -3.88
N PRO A 230 -1.04 10.45 -4.52
CA PRO A 230 -1.75 11.18 -5.56
C PRO A 230 -1.87 10.37 -6.84
N VAL A 231 -3.08 10.38 -7.39
CA VAL A 231 -3.37 9.91 -8.73
C VAL A 231 -3.87 11.09 -9.54
N LYS A 232 -3.13 11.47 -10.58
CA LYS A 232 -3.42 12.68 -11.37
C LYS A 232 -4.24 12.40 -12.62
N LEU A 233 -4.03 11.23 -13.23
CA LEU A 233 -4.71 10.86 -14.46
C LEU A 233 -4.99 9.37 -14.41
N GLU A 234 -6.24 8.99 -14.65
CA GLU A 234 -6.64 7.64 -15.02
C GLU A 234 -7.53 7.79 -16.25
N ASP A 235 -7.01 7.37 -17.41
CA ASP A 235 -7.74 7.44 -18.68
C ASP A 235 -7.73 6.06 -19.33
N TYR A 236 -8.91 5.51 -19.57
CA TYR A 236 -9.11 4.20 -20.20
C TYR A 236 -9.99 4.36 -21.42
N LYS A 237 -9.51 3.91 -22.57
CA LYS A 237 -10.17 4.05 -23.86
C LYS A 237 -10.34 2.69 -24.51
N ILE A 238 -11.52 2.48 -25.09
CA ILE A 238 -11.83 1.34 -25.94
C ILE A 238 -12.23 1.92 -27.29
N HIS A 239 -11.43 1.67 -28.31
CA HIS A 239 -11.72 2.05 -29.69
C HIS A 239 -12.31 0.85 -30.42
N ASP A 240 -13.43 1.06 -31.11
CA ASP A 240 -14.04 0.07 -32.00
C ASP A 240 -13.64 0.35 -33.46
N ASN A 241 -12.98 -0.62 -34.09
CA ASN A 241 -12.45 -0.57 -35.46
C ASN A 241 -11.65 0.71 -35.77
N PRO A 242 -10.57 1.02 -35.02
CA PRO A 242 -9.72 2.14 -35.35
C PRO A 242 -8.97 1.91 -36.68
N PRO A 243 -8.49 2.97 -37.36
CA PRO A 243 -7.76 2.84 -38.62
C PRO A 243 -6.58 1.86 -38.48
N GLY A 244 -6.56 0.82 -39.33
CA GLY A 244 -5.49 -0.18 -39.35
C GLY A 244 -5.73 -1.43 -38.48
N ILE A 245 -6.82 -1.51 -37.70
CA ILE A 245 -7.18 -2.68 -36.89
C ILE A 245 -8.64 -3.06 -37.13
N ASN A 246 -8.90 -4.33 -37.47
CA ASN A 246 -10.26 -4.86 -37.57
C ASN A 246 -10.64 -5.56 -36.26
N GLY A 247 -11.22 -4.81 -35.33
CA GLY A 247 -11.51 -5.26 -33.97
C GLY A 247 -11.45 -4.12 -32.95
N TYR A 248 -11.14 -4.44 -31.69
CA TYR A 248 -11.03 -3.46 -30.61
C TYR A 248 -9.58 -3.13 -30.28
N LEU A 249 -9.31 -1.86 -29.97
CA LEU A 249 -8.05 -1.41 -29.38
C LEU A 249 -8.37 -0.87 -27.99
N VAL A 250 -7.74 -1.43 -26.95
CA VAL A 250 -7.91 -1.02 -25.57
C VAL A 250 -6.63 -0.37 -25.08
N GLU A 251 -6.73 0.84 -24.56
CA GLU A 251 -5.61 1.63 -24.07
C GLU A 251 -5.91 2.16 -22.66
N GLY A 252 -4.89 2.20 -21.82
CA GLY A 252 -4.98 2.80 -20.50
C GLY A 252 -3.72 3.58 -20.16
N ARG A 253 -3.87 4.72 -19.50
CA ARG A 253 -2.77 5.52 -18.95
C ARG A 253 -3.09 5.95 -17.53
N ILE A 254 -2.14 5.75 -16.64
CA ILE A 254 -2.27 6.05 -15.21
C ILE A 254 -1.03 6.82 -14.75
N ARG A 255 -1.26 8.02 -14.23
CA ARG A 255 -0.22 8.86 -13.61
C ARG A 255 -0.44 8.89 -12.11
N TYR A 256 0.46 8.28 -11.36
CA TYR A 256 0.33 8.10 -9.92
C TYR A 256 1.67 8.27 -9.21
N ASP A 257 1.66 8.52 -7.92
CA ASP A 257 2.86 8.37 -7.08
C ASP A 257 2.47 8.06 -5.63
N ALA A 258 3.46 7.82 -4.79
CA ALA A 258 3.30 7.65 -3.35
C ALA A 258 4.45 8.32 -2.62
N PHE A 259 4.11 9.17 -1.64
CA PHE A 259 5.06 9.98 -0.90
C PHE A 259 4.85 9.80 0.59
N VAL A 260 5.94 9.55 1.30
CA VAL A 260 5.95 9.53 2.77
C VAL A 260 6.28 10.93 3.27
N LEU A 261 5.48 11.43 4.20
CA LEU A 261 5.65 12.76 4.77
C LEU A 261 6.78 12.77 5.80
N ASP A 262 7.71 13.71 5.68
CA ASP A 262 8.92 13.75 6.51
C ASP A 262 8.59 13.89 8.01
N SER A 263 7.54 14.63 8.35
CA SER A 263 7.09 14.79 9.75
C SER A 263 6.35 13.57 10.30
N LYS A 264 5.87 12.67 9.42
CA LYS A 264 5.00 11.52 9.80
C LYS A 264 5.59 10.16 9.44
N LYS A 265 6.83 10.10 8.94
CA LYS A 265 7.55 8.84 8.63
C LYS A 265 7.68 7.87 9.83
N LYS A 266 7.65 8.39 11.06
CA LYS A 266 7.64 7.59 12.30
C LYS A 266 6.33 6.80 12.49
N ALA A 267 5.28 7.10 11.72
CA ALA A 267 4.04 6.33 11.73
C ALA A 267 4.09 5.06 10.86
N ILE A 268 5.27 4.70 10.37
CA ILE A 268 5.55 3.47 9.64
C ILE A 268 6.60 2.69 10.43
N TYR A 269 6.30 1.44 10.74
CA TYR A 269 7.23 0.46 11.32
C TYR A 269 7.41 -0.69 10.35
N VAL A 270 8.66 -1.07 10.09
CA VAL A 270 9.00 -2.15 9.16
C VAL A 270 9.85 -3.18 9.88
N HIS A 271 9.45 -4.44 9.80
CA HIS A 271 10.31 -5.54 10.20
C HIS A 271 10.83 -6.26 8.97
N LYS A 272 12.15 -6.20 8.76
CA LYS A 272 12.85 -6.93 7.71
C LYS A 272 13.30 -8.29 8.22
N THR A 273 13.22 -9.30 7.37
CA THR A 273 13.84 -10.61 7.63
C THR A 273 15.34 -10.52 7.38
N ALA A 274 16.13 -11.07 8.31
CA ALA A 274 17.57 -11.22 8.17
C ALA A 274 17.95 -12.38 7.24
#